data_AF-A0AAN7S6L6-F1
#
_entry.id   AF-A0AAN7S6L6-F1
#
_cell.length_a   1.000
_cell.length_b   1.000
_cell.length_c   1.000
_cell.angle_alpha   90.00
_cell.angle_beta   90.00
_cell.angle_gamma   90.00
#
_symmetry.space_group_name_H-M   'P 1'
#
loop_
_entity.id
_entity.type
_entity.pdbx_description
1 polymer ?
#
loop_
_entity_poly.entity_id
_entity_poly.type
_entity_poly.pdbx_seq_one_letter_code
_entity_poly.pdbx_strand_id
1 'polypeptide(L)'
;MKLIVVILVVVSGSYAQTMSPSAEKWFEDKVHPFLSKCICASGADEAVVLEWLNSQKFPNNACLKCFIKCILISSDLIYGDGTVNYLTRRSPEISIVRIKSCDNQTVYETDLCQRAYDIDKCIRM
;
A
#
# COMPACT_ATOMS: atom_id res chain seq x y z
N MET A 1 -14.29 -51.89 -26.87
CA MET A 1 -13.24 -51.05 -26.25
C MET A 1 -13.30 -49.68 -26.92
N LYS A 2 -13.82 -48.66 -26.22
CA LYS A 2 -13.78 -47.26 -26.67
C LYS A 2 -13.00 -46.47 -25.63
N LEU A 3 -11.69 -46.35 -25.85
CA LEU A 3 -10.88 -45.29 -25.27
C LEU A 3 -11.10 -44.05 -26.14
N ILE A 4 -11.26 -42.87 -25.53
CA ILE A 4 -10.49 -41.65 -25.84
C ILE A 4 -11.07 -40.45 -25.07
N VAL A 5 -10.25 -40.04 -24.10
CA VAL A 5 -9.90 -38.67 -23.68
C VAL A 5 -11.00 -37.75 -23.14
N VAL A 6 -11.11 -37.76 -21.81
CA VAL A 6 -11.66 -36.65 -21.02
C VAL A 6 -10.59 -35.55 -20.96
N ILE A 7 -10.75 -34.49 -21.75
CA ILE A 7 -9.94 -33.28 -21.65
C ILE A 7 -10.42 -32.52 -20.42
N LEU A 8 -9.76 -32.74 -19.28
CA LEU A 8 -9.84 -31.88 -18.11
C LEU A 8 -9.14 -30.56 -18.45
N VAL A 9 -9.90 -29.59 -18.96
CA VAL A 9 -9.47 -28.20 -19.02
C VAL A 9 -9.37 -27.70 -17.58
N VAL A 10 -8.18 -27.83 -16.99
CA VAL A 10 -7.84 -27.14 -15.75
C VAL A 10 -7.73 -25.67 -16.11
N VAL A 11 -8.83 -24.94 -15.99
CA VAL A 11 -8.82 -23.48 -16.01
C VAL A 11 -8.09 -23.07 -14.75
N SER A 12 -6.78 -22.88 -14.85
CA SER A 12 -5.99 -22.15 -13.86
C SER A 12 -6.47 -20.70 -13.90
N GLY A 13 -7.56 -20.45 -13.19
CA GLY A 13 -8.05 -19.12 -12.87
C GLY A 13 -6.92 -18.37 -12.17
N SER A 14 -6.17 -17.58 -12.94
CA SER A 14 -5.32 -16.55 -12.38
C SER A 14 -6.29 -15.51 -11.85
N TYR A 15 -6.61 -15.59 -10.56
CA TYR A 15 -7.37 -14.57 -9.86
C TYR A 15 -6.51 -13.30 -9.83
N ALA A 16 -6.56 -12.51 -10.89
CA ALA A 16 -6.15 -11.12 -10.82
C ALA A 16 -7.15 -10.44 -9.88
N GLN A 17 -6.73 -10.17 -8.64
CA GLN A 17 -7.54 -9.40 -7.71
C GLN A 17 -7.70 -8.00 -8.31
N THR A 18 -8.88 -7.70 -8.84
CA THR A 18 -9.19 -6.37 -9.37
C THR A 18 -9.38 -5.41 -8.21
N MET A 19 -8.62 -4.31 -8.21
CA MET A 19 -8.79 -3.22 -7.24
C MET A 19 -10.21 -2.63 -7.34
N SER A 20 -10.74 -2.10 -6.23
CA SER A 20 -12.00 -1.34 -6.29
C SER A 20 -11.79 -0.05 -7.10
N PRO A 21 -12.82 0.50 -7.76
CA PRO A 21 -12.70 1.75 -8.50
C PRO A 21 -12.18 2.92 -7.64
N SER A 22 -12.57 2.95 -6.36
CA SER A 22 -12.08 3.93 -5.37
C SER A 22 -10.57 3.78 -5.13
N ALA A 23 -10.08 2.55 -5.05
CA ALA A 23 -8.67 2.26 -4.80
C ALA A 23 -7.81 2.55 -6.04
N GLU A 24 -8.30 2.21 -7.23
CA GLU A 24 -7.65 2.52 -8.50
C GLU A 24 -7.51 4.04 -8.68
N LYS A 25 -8.60 4.78 -8.46
CA LYS A 25 -8.57 6.24 -8.51
C LYS A 25 -7.60 6.85 -7.50
N TRP A 26 -7.57 6.34 -6.27
CA TRP A 26 -6.61 6.83 -5.28
C TRP A 26 -5.17 6.55 -5.70
N PHE A 27 -4.89 5.36 -6.25
CA PHE A 27 -3.57 5.02 -6.75
C PHE A 27 -3.12 5.99 -7.85
N GLU A 28 -3.95 6.22 -8.87
CA GLU A 28 -3.64 7.13 -9.97
C GLU A 28 -3.46 8.59 -9.50
N ASP A 29 -4.32 9.07 -8.60
CA ASP A 29 -4.28 10.47 -8.17
C ASP A 29 -3.20 10.76 -7.11
N LYS A 30 -2.84 9.77 -6.28
CA LYS A 30 -2.03 10.00 -5.06
C LYS A 30 -0.75 9.20 -4.97
N VAL A 31 -0.59 8.12 -5.73
CA VAL A 31 0.59 7.24 -5.67
C VAL A 31 1.38 7.29 -6.96
N HIS A 32 0.73 7.08 -8.10
CA HIS A 32 1.34 7.05 -9.42
C HIS A 32 2.27 8.25 -9.68
N PRO A 33 1.89 9.52 -9.38
CA PRO A 33 2.73 10.68 -9.69
C PRO A 33 4.06 10.69 -8.93
N PHE A 34 4.16 9.96 -7.83
CA PHE A 34 5.33 9.96 -6.94
C PHE A 34 6.10 8.63 -6.97
N LEU A 35 5.60 7.63 -7.69
CA LEU A 35 6.12 6.26 -7.68
C LEU A 35 7.62 6.22 -8.01
N SER A 36 8.01 6.75 -9.18
CA SER A 36 9.42 6.77 -9.63
C SER A 36 10.33 7.53 -8.67
N LYS A 37 9.90 8.73 -8.22
CA LYS A 37 10.63 9.55 -7.26
C LYS A 37 10.86 8.79 -5.95
N CYS A 38 9.84 8.14 -5.42
CA CYS A 38 9.92 7.45 -4.14
C CYS A 38 10.71 6.14 -4.22
N ILE A 39 10.62 5.41 -5.35
CA ILE A 39 11.50 4.25 -5.60
C ILE A 39 12.96 4.71 -5.59
N CYS A 40 13.29 5.76 -6.35
CA CYS A 40 14.65 6.30 -6.42
C CYS A 40 15.17 6.77 -5.06
N ALA A 41 14.36 7.50 -4.30
CA ALA A 41 14.76 8.05 -3.01
C ALA A 41 14.93 7.00 -1.90
N SER A 42 14.19 5.90 -1.97
CA SER A 42 14.21 4.85 -0.95
C SER A 42 15.13 3.67 -1.29
N GLY A 43 15.50 3.51 -2.56
CA GLY A 43 16.17 2.31 -3.04
C GLY A 43 15.29 1.05 -2.93
N ALA A 44 13.96 1.22 -2.92
CA ALA A 44 13.05 0.08 -2.86
C ALA A 44 13.07 -0.70 -4.16
N ASP A 45 13.07 -2.03 -4.02
CA ASP A 45 12.91 -2.93 -5.15
C ASP A 45 11.49 -2.80 -5.72
N GLU A 46 11.39 -2.67 -7.05
CA GLU A 46 10.11 -2.43 -7.72
C GLU A 46 9.13 -3.60 -7.53
N ALA A 47 9.61 -4.85 -7.50
CA ALA A 47 8.75 -5.99 -7.26
C ALA A 47 8.19 -5.99 -5.83
N VAL A 48 9.00 -5.62 -4.84
CA VAL A 48 8.53 -5.44 -3.45
C VAL A 48 7.48 -4.33 -3.34
N VAL A 49 7.66 -3.22 -4.07
CA VAL A 49 6.67 -2.13 -4.14
C VAL A 49 5.37 -2.61 -4.78
N LEU A 50 5.45 -3.35 -5.88
CA LEU A 50 4.28 -3.92 -6.56
C LEU A 50 3.52 -4.92 -5.68
N GLU A 51 4.22 -5.74 -4.88
CA GLU A 51 3.58 -6.63 -3.90
C GLU A 51 2.82 -5.87 -2.82
N TRP A 52 3.37 -4.75 -2.34
CA TRP A 52 2.68 -3.87 -1.40
C TRP A 52 1.46 -3.21 -2.03
N LEU A 53 1.58 -2.69 -3.26
CA LEU A 53 0.49 -2.03 -3.99
C LEU A 53 -0.69 -2.98 -4.26
N ASN A 54 -0.39 -4.17 -4.81
CA ASN A 54 -1.40 -5.06 -5.35
C ASN A 54 -1.93 -6.06 -4.34
N SER A 55 -1.06 -6.58 -3.48
CA SER A 55 -1.39 -7.69 -2.58
C SER A 55 -1.48 -7.27 -1.12
N GLN A 56 -1.30 -5.98 -0.82
CA GLN A 56 -1.26 -5.44 0.55
C GLN A 56 -0.31 -6.23 1.45
N LYS A 57 0.78 -6.75 0.86
CA LYS A 57 1.82 -7.44 1.62
C LYS A 57 2.72 -6.41 2.28
N PHE A 58 3.01 -6.69 3.54
CA PHE A 58 3.88 -5.86 4.38
C PHE A 58 5.11 -6.68 4.77
N PRO A 59 6.06 -6.92 3.84
CA PRO A 59 7.32 -7.55 4.20
C PRO A 59 8.15 -6.61 5.09
N ASN A 60 9.00 -7.18 5.95
CA ASN A 60 9.90 -6.41 6.80
C ASN A 60 11.13 -5.94 5.99
N ASN A 61 10.94 -4.96 5.10
CA ASN A 61 11.98 -4.42 4.22
C ASN A 61 12.20 -2.93 4.51
N ALA A 62 13.45 -2.54 4.82
CA ALA A 62 13.78 -1.16 5.20
C ALA A 62 13.50 -0.14 4.07
N CYS A 63 13.86 -0.48 2.83
CA CYS A 63 13.63 0.39 1.69
C CYS A 63 12.13 0.57 1.43
N LEU A 64 11.31 -0.49 1.55
CA LEU A 64 9.85 -0.40 1.41
C LEU A 64 9.23 0.51 2.49
N LYS A 65 9.69 0.42 3.74
CA LYS A 65 9.21 1.31 4.81
C LYS A 65 9.43 2.78 4.45
N CYS A 66 10.64 3.11 3.97
CA CYS A 66 10.97 4.46 3.56
C CYS A 66 10.28 4.88 2.25
N PHE A 67 10.02 3.94 1.34
CA PHE A 67 9.18 4.16 0.16
C PHE A 67 7.77 4.59 0.58
N ILE A 68 7.14 3.84 1.50
CA ILE A 68 5.80 4.16 2.02
C ILE A 68 5.79 5.54 2.69
N LYS A 69 6.79 5.86 3.52
CA LYS A 69 6.98 7.22 4.06
C LYS A 69 6.99 8.29 2.95
N CYS A 70 7.77 8.08 1.90
CA CYS A 70 7.86 9.01 0.78
C CYS A 70 6.50 9.23 0.10
N ILE A 71 5.74 8.16 -0.14
CA ILE A 71 4.40 8.24 -0.72
C ILE A 71 3.44 8.98 0.21
N LEU A 72 3.42 8.65 1.51
CA LEU A 72 2.52 9.30 2.47
C LEU A 72 2.82 10.79 2.65
N ILE A 73 4.09 11.20 2.64
CA ILE A 73 4.48 12.62 2.65
C ILE A 73 4.08 13.29 1.34
N SER A 74 4.42 12.70 0.19
CA SER A 74 4.18 13.32 -1.12
C SER A 74 2.69 13.42 -1.47
N SER A 75 1.85 12.58 -0.85
CA SER A 75 0.39 12.61 -0.98
C SER A 75 -0.31 13.42 0.10
N ASP A 76 0.44 14.16 0.92
CA ASP A 76 -0.02 14.98 2.05
C ASP A 76 -0.81 14.20 3.12
N LEU A 77 -0.60 12.88 3.25
CA LEU A 77 -1.25 12.05 4.27
C LEU A 77 -0.53 12.13 5.63
N ILE A 78 0.78 12.34 5.61
CA ILE A 78 1.59 12.66 6.79
C ILE A 78 2.50 13.85 6.49
N TYR A 79 2.86 14.60 7.53
CA TYR A 79 3.84 15.67 7.44
C TYR A 79 5.27 15.13 7.57
N GLY A 80 6.27 15.99 7.31
CA GLY A 80 7.69 15.60 7.34
C GLY A 80 8.20 15.12 8.70
N ASP A 81 7.51 15.47 9.79
CA ASP A 81 7.79 15.01 11.15
C ASP A 81 7.07 13.70 11.51
N GLY A 82 6.30 13.12 10.59
CA GLY A 82 5.53 11.90 10.79
C GLY A 82 4.15 12.10 11.41
N THR A 83 3.73 13.34 11.68
CA THR A 83 2.36 13.60 12.16
C THR A 83 1.34 13.40 11.04
N VAL A 84 0.17 12.84 11.37
CA VAL A 84 -0.86 12.53 10.37
C VAL A 84 -1.66 13.78 9.99
N ASN A 85 -1.87 13.98 8.69
CA ASN A 85 -2.74 15.03 8.17
C ASN A 85 -4.18 14.52 8.03
N TYR A 86 -5.01 14.80 9.04
CA TYR A 86 -6.42 14.38 9.08
C TYR A 86 -7.34 15.09 8.07
N LEU A 87 -6.87 16.16 7.43
CA LEU A 87 -7.65 16.88 6.42
C LEU A 87 -7.54 16.20 5.05
N THR A 88 -6.45 15.48 4.81
CA THR A 88 -6.24 14.76 3.56
C THR A 88 -7.01 13.45 3.59
N ARG A 89 -8.01 13.34 2.71
CA ARG A 89 -8.80 12.12 2.59
C ARG A 89 -8.08 11.11 1.70
N ARG A 90 -7.75 9.95 2.27
CA ARG A 90 -7.16 8.83 1.52
C ARG A 90 -8.18 8.16 0.59
N SER A 91 -9.32 7.76 1.13
CA SER A 91 -10.41 7.16 0.36
C SER A 91 -11.72 7.39 1.12
N PRO A 92 -12.87 7.50 0.44
CA PRO A 92 -14.15 7.56 1.12
C PRO A 92 -14.45 6.35 2.01
N GLU A 93 -13.82 5.22 1.76
CA GLU A 93 -13.99 3.96 2.50
C GLU A 93 -13.23 3.93 3.84
N ILE A 94 -12.22 4.80 4.01
CA ILE A 94 -11.39 4.84 5.21
C ILE A 94 -11.91 5.92 6.16
N SER A 95 -12.37 5.50 7.34
CA SER A 95 -12.88 6.43 8.35
C SER A 95 -11.76 7.18 9.06
N ILE A 96 -12.01 8.46 9.40
CA ILE A 96 -11.08 9.26 10.22
C ILE A 96 -10.82 8.60 11.58
N VAL A 97 -11.81 7.88 12.13
CA VAL A 97 -11.67 7.15 13.39
C VAL A 97 -10.60 6.06 13.28
N ARG A 98 -10.57 5.32 12.17
CA ARG A 98 -9.53 4.31 11.93
C ARG A 98 -8.15 4.94 11.81
N ILE A 99 -8.03 6.04 11.05
CA ILE A 99 -6.77 6.76 10.87
C ILE A 99 -6.22 7.24 12.24
N LYS A 100 -7.07 7.86 13.08
CA LYS A 100 -6.68 8.30 14.43
C LYS A 100 -6.26 7.14 15.33
N SER A 101 -6.96 6.01 15.26
CA SER A 101 -6.57 4.82 16.02
C SER A 101 -5.18 4.32 15.63
N CYS A 102 -4.88 4.29 14.33
CA CYS A 102 -3.58 3.86 13.81
C CYS A 102 -2.45 4.85 14.14
N ASP A 103 -2.70 6.16 14.07
CA ASP A 103 -1.73 7.18 14.49
C ASP A 103 -1.37 7.03 15.97
N ASN A 104 -2.39 6.88 16.84
CA ASN A 104 -2.17 6.70 18.28
C ASN A 104 -1.36 5.44 18.62
N GLN A 105 -1.55 4.34 17.88
CA GLN A 105 -0.80 3.10 18.08
C GLN A 105 0.69 3.22 17.71
N THR A 106 1.06 4.23 16.92
CA THR A 106 2.41 4.40 16.38
C THR A 106 3.12 5.65 16.93
N VAL A 107 2.50 6.35 17.89
CA VAL A 107 2.97 7.65 18.39
C VAL A 107 4.38 7.60 19.02
N TYR A 108 4.78 6.44 19.55
CA TYR A 108 6.08 6.23 20.18
C TYR A 108 7.17 5.75 19.22
N GLU A 109 6.83 5.48 17.95
CA GLU A 109 7.82 5.11 16.95
C GLU A 109 8.59 6.34 16.49
N THR A 110 9.92 6.25 16.62
CA THR A 110 10.86 7.35 16.33
C THR A 110 11.47 7.25 14.93
N ASP A 111 11.53 6.05 14.36
CA ASP A 111 11.87 5.86 12.96
C ASP A 111 10.67 6.22 12.09
N LEU A 112 10.75 7.37 11.40
CA LEU A 112 9.66 7.85 10.55
C LEU A 112 9.33 6.90 9.39
N CYS A 113 10.27 6.08 8.91
CA CYS A 113 9.98 5.05 7.92
C CYS A 113 9.17 3.91 8.55
N GLN A 114 9.56 3.46 9.74
CA GLN A 114 8.82 2.44 10.48
C GLN A 114 7.41 2.93 10.85
N ARG A 115 7.29 4.16 11.36
CA ARG A 115 6.01 4.76 11.72
C ARG A 115 5.06 4.85 10.53
N ALA A 116 5.53 5.37 9.40
CA ALA A 116 4.73 5.46 8.18
C ALA A 116 4.24 4.10 7.69
N TYR A 117 5.11 3.09 7.76
CA TYR A 117 4.78 1.71 7.43
C TYR A 117 3.70 1.13 8.36
N ASP A 118 3.83 1.33 9.68
CA ASP A 118 2.87 0.80 10.65
C ASP A 118 1.51 1.49 10.55
N ILE A 119 1.49 2.80 10.29
CA ILE A 119 0.25 3.55 9.99
C ILE A 119 -0.43 2.97 8.75
N ASP A 120 0.31 2.78 7.64
CA ASP A 120 -0.25 2.24 6.41
C ASP A 120 -0.81 0.82 6.60
N LYS A 121 -0.06 -0.03 7.31
CA LYS A 121 -0.45 -1.39 7.64
C LYS A 121 -1.72 -1.44 8.47
N CYS A 122 -1.81 -0.64 9.54
CA CYS A 122 -3.00 -0.57 10.38
C CYS A 122 -4.24 -0.03 9.64
N ILE A 123 -4.06 0.91 8.72
CA ILE A 123 -5.17 1.47 7.93
C ILE A 123 -5.72 0.44 6.92
N ARG A 124 -4.88 -0.49 6.45
CA ARG A 124 -5.28 -1.49 5.44
C ARG A 124 -5.72 -2.84 6.04
N MET A 125 -5.24 -3.21 7.23
CA MET A 125 -5.63 -4.43 7.98
C MET A 125 -6.81 -4.19 8.90
#